data_AF-A0A7W1K8V6-F1
#
_entry.id   AF-A0A7W1K8V6-F1
#
_cell.length_a   1.000
_cell.length_b   1.000
_cell.length_c   1.000
_cell.angle_alpha   90.00
_cell.angle_beta   90.00
_cell.angle_gamma   90.00
#
_symmetry.space_group_name_H-M   'P 1'
#
loop_
_entity.id
_entity.type
_entity.pdbx_description
1 polymer ?
#
loop_
_entity_poly.entity_id
_entity_poly.type
_entity_poly.pdbx_seq_one_letter_code
_entity_poly.pdbx_strand_id
1 'polypeptide(L)' 'MSEATETVTCLYPGCDRPAVPPPKHGGPPPRYCDNEDHNASSTFQALQAQKAEAGEDAG' A
#
# COMPACT_ATOMS: atom_id res chain seq x y z
N MET A 1 28.60 2.86 -0.71
CA MET A 1 27.75 4.02 -0.39
C MET A 1 26.33 3.53 -0.45
N SER A 2 25.59 3.63 0.66
CA SER A 2 24.24 3.08 0.81
C SER A 2 23.28 3.89 -0.05
N GLU A 3 22.73 3.26 -1.08
CA GLU A 3 21.63 3.80 -1.87
C GLU A 3 20.45 4.04 -0.91
N ALA A 4 20.24 5.30 -0.54
CA ALA A 4 19.02 5.74 0.15
C ALA A 4 17.89 5.71 -0.87
N THR A 5 17.41 4.50 -1.15
CA THR A 5 16.17 4.28 -1.86
C THR A 5 15.06 4.94 -1.05
N GLU A 6 14.45 5.98 -1.59
CA GLU A 6 13.26 6.61 -1.01
C GLU A 6 12.09 5.60 -1.09
N THR A 7 12.03 4.66 -0.15
CA THR A 7 10.90 3.75 0.01
C THR A 7 9.74 4.51 0.61
N VAL A 8 8.64 4.61 -0.14
CA VAL A 8 7.37 5.10 0.40
C VAL A 8 6.79 4.09 1.38
N THR A 9 5.96 4.53 2.33
CA THR A 9 5.19 3.60 3.17
C THR A 9 4.14 2.88 2.32
N CYS A 10 3.88 1.61 2.64
CA CYS A 10 2.87 0.80 2.00
C CYS A 10 1.51 1.51 2.03
N LEU A 11 0.83 1.60 0.87
CA LEU A 11 -0.47 2.27 0.77
C LEU A 11 -1.66 1.46 1.33
N TYR A 12 -1.43 0.23 1.77
CA TYR A 12 -2.48 -0.60 2.37
C TYR A 12 -2.96 0.03 3.70
N PRO A 13 -4.27 0.20 3.93
CA PRO A 13 -4.78 0.86 5.13
C PRO A 13 -4.36 0.12 6.39
N GLY A 14 -3.75 0.83 7.34
CA GLY A 14 -3.25 0.25 8.60
C GLY A 14 -1.90 -0.47 8.49
N CYS A 15 -1.19 -0.35 7.35
CA CYS A 15 0.15 -0.90 7.18
C CYS A 15 1.22 0.19 7.27
N ASP A 16 2.14 0.08 8.23
CA ASP A 16 3.27 1.01 8.40
C ASP A 16 4.59 0.47 7.82
N ARG A 17 4.55 -0.65 7.11
CA ARG A 17 5.76 -1.25 6.51
C ARG A 17 6.23 -0.42 5.30
N PRO A 18 7.56 -0.35 5.05
CA PRO A 18 8.07 0.26 3.83
C PRO A 18 7.64 -0.56 2.60
N ALA A 19 7.35 0.14 1.52
CA ALA A 19 7.15 -0.47 0.21
C ALA A 19 8.43 -1.17 -0.27
N VAL A 20 8.27 -2.14 -1.16
CA VAL A 20 9.41 -2.85 -1.76
C VAL A 20 10.34 -1.82 -2.40
N PRO A 21 11.66 -1.88 -2.13
CA PRO A 21 12.60 -0.96 -2.73
C PRO A 21 12.54 -1.03 -4.26
N PRO A 22 12.46 0.11 -4.98
CA PRO A 22 12.58 0.13 -6.42
C PRO A 22 13.84 -0.61 -6.89
N PRO A 23 13.75 -1.35 -8.01
CA PRO A 23 14.92 -1.95 -8.63
C PRO A 23 15.88 -0.86 -9.12
N LYS A 24 17.18 -1.16 -9.06
CA LYS A 24 18.27 -0.21 -9.38
C LYS A 24 18.20 0.37 -10.80
N HIS A 25 17.60 -0.37 -11.72
CA HIS A 25 17.45 0.03 -13.12
C HIS A 25 16.04 -0.29 -13.61
N GLY A 26 15.20 0.75 -13.67
CA GLY A 26 13.95 0.76 -14.42
C GLY A 26 12.67 0.64 -13.58
N GLY A 27 11.57 1.11 -14.17
CA GLY A 27 10.22 1.04 -13.61
C GLY A 27 9.91 2.12 -12.56
N PRO A 28 8.63 2.51 -12.41
CA PRO A 28 8.19 3.33 -11.29
C PRO A 28 8.35 2.57 -9.96
N PRO A 29 8.54 3.28 -8.84
CA PRO A 29 8.67 2.64 -7.54
C PRO A 29 7.40 1.86 -7.16
N PRO A 30 7.54 0.68 -6.54
CA PRO A 30 6.42 -0.04 -5.93
C PRO A 30 5.75 0.82 -4.86
N ARG A 31 4.43 0.66 -4.70
CA ARG A 31 3.62 1.37 -3.70
C ARG A 31 3.22 0.51 -2.51
N TYR A 32 3.56 -0.77 -2.54
CA TYR A 32 3.19 -1.76 -1.53
C TYR A 32 4.43 -2.50 -1.04
N CYS A 33 4.34 -3.05 0.17
CA CYS A 33 5.39 -3.89 0.75
C CYS A 33 5.46 -5.26 0.07
N ASP A 34 6.35 -6.12 0.57
CA ASP A 34 6.60 -7.48 0.10
C ASP A 34 5.45 -8.48 0.35
N ASN A 35 4.37 -8.05 0.99
CA ASN A 35 3.17 -8.86 1.19
C ASN A 35 2.32 -8.93 -0.09
N GLU A 36 2.08 -10.14 -0.59
CA GLU A 36 1.23 -10.41 -1.76
C GLU A 36 -0.23 -9.94 -1.57
N ASP A 37 -0.73 -9.97 -0.34
CA ASP A 37 -2.05 -9.46 0.02
C ASP A 37 -2.13 -7.93 0.00
N HIS A 38 -1.00 -7.21 -0.03
CA HIS A 38 -0.99 -5.75 -0.08
C HIS A 38 -0.79 -5.30 -1.52
N ASN A 39 -1.89 -5.12 -2.24
CA ASN A 39 -1.90 -4.71 -3.64
C ASN A 39 -3.07 -3.75 -3.90
N ALA A 40 -3.17 -3.26 -5.15
CA ALA A 40 -4.22 -2.29 -5.50
C ALA A 40 -5.64 -2.85 -5.32
N SER A 41 -5.85 -4.12 -5.67
CA SER A 41 -7.17 -4.77 -5.61
C SER A 41 -7.61 -4.98 -4.17
N SER A 42 -6.74 -5.50 -3.31
CA SER A 42 -7.04 -5.71 -1.88
C SER A 42 -7.20 -4.39 -1.12
N THR A 43 -6.36 -3.39 -1.43
CA THR A 43 -6.49 -2.04 -0.88
C THR A 43 -7.85 -1.44 -1.23
N PHE A 44 -8.27 -1.54 -2.49
CA PHE A 44 -9.58 -1.06 -2.91
C PHE A 44 -10.72 -1.76 -2.17
N GLN A 45 -10.66 -3.10 -2.03
CA GLN A 45 -11.65 -3.86 -1.27
C GLN A 45 -11.70 -3.45 0.22
N ALA A 46 -10.54 -3.29 0.86
CA ALA A 46 -10.45 -2.85 2.25
C ALA A 46 -11.04 -1.43 2.44
N LEU A 47 -10.78 -0.53 1.50
CA LEU A 47 -11.37 0.83 1.52
C LEU A 47 -12.89 0.80 1.29
N GLN A 48 -13.39 -0.09 0.43
CA GLN A 48 -14.83 -0.24 0.20
C GLN A 48 -15.54 -0.81 1.43
N ALA A 49 -14.94 -1.80 2.11
CA ALA A 49 -15.45 -2.31 3.38
C ALA A 49 -15.54 -1.20 4.44
N GLN A 50 -14.45 -0.43 4.61
CA GLN A 50 -14.39 0.74 5.50
C GLN A 50 -15.43 1.81 5.20
N LYS A 51 -15.75 2.01 3.92
CA LYS A 51 -16.82 2.93 3.49
C LYS A 51 -18.20 2.39 3.77
N ALA A 52 -18.42 1.08 3.66
CA ALA A 52 -19.70 0.45 3.96
C ALA A 52 -19.98 0.48 5.46
N GLU A 53 -19.01 0.11 6.29
CA GLU A 53 -19.13 0.18 7.76
C GLU A 53 -19.30 1.62 8.27
N ALA A 54 -18.67 2.61 7.61
CA ALA A 54 -18.89 4.02 7.92
C ALA A 54 -20.22 4.58 7.38
N GLY A 55 -20.84 3.91 6.40
CA GLY A 55 -22.12 4.30 5.79
C GLY A 55 -23.34 3.66 6.46
N GLU A 56 -23.15 2.56 7.20
CA GLU A 56 -24.22 1.88 7.94
C GLU A 56 -24.49 2.48 9.33
N ASP A 57 -23.68 3.46 9.77
CA ASP A 57 -23.96 4.38 10.90
C ASP A 57 -24.60 5.72 10.42
N ALA A 58 -25.21 5.73 9.24
CA ALA A 58 -25.92 6.90 8.72
C ALA A 58 -27.14 6.48 7.86
N GLY A 59 -28.09 5.73 8.44
CA GLY A 59 -29.34 5.38 7.78
C GLY A 59 -30.35 4.67 8.68
#